data_AF-A0AA40P8W5-F1
#
_entry.id   AF-A0AA40P8W5-F1
#
_cell.length_a   1.000
_cell.length_b   1.000
_cell.length_c   1.000
_cell.angle_alpha   90.00
_cell.angle_beta   90.00
_cell.angle_gamma   90.00
#
_symmetry.space_group_name_H-M   'P 1'
#
loop_
_entity.id
_entity.type
_entity.pdbx_description
1 polymer ?
#
loop_
_entity_poly.entity_id
_entity_poly.type
_entity_poly.pdbx_seq_one_letter_code
_entity_poly.pdbx_strand_id
1 'polypeptide(L)' 'MPTSFLEIVELPDGRIELRRADDEGSLVTLDFSADAKAFMQGQHVEVAKAMLSVGVQMAGRLAEGEIETDDGPHVLH' A
#
# COMPACT_ATOMS: atom_id res chain seq x y z
N MET A 1 20.38 -1.76 9.57
CA MET A 1 19.56 -2.38 8.52
C MET A 1 19.90 -1.67 7.22
N PRO A 2 20.22 -2.36 6.10
CA PRO A 2 20.23 -1.67 4.82
C PRO A 2 18.84 -1.05 4.63
N THR A 3 18.80 0.23 4.30
CA THR A 3 17.54 0.92 3.97
C THR A 3 17.09 0.40 2.62
N SER A 4 16.36 -0.73 2.61
CA SER A 4 15.70 -1.17 1.39
C SER A 4 14.68 -0.10 1.02
N PHE A 5 14.86 0.50 -0.15
CA PHE A 5 13.90 1.46 -0.68
C PHE A 5 12.63 0.72 -1.09
N LEU A 6 11.48 1.27 -0.72
CA LEU A 6 10.19 0.78 -1.18
C LEU A 6 9.84 1.46 -2.50
N GLU A 7 9.33 0.67 -3.44
CA GLU A 7 8.80 1.17 -4.70
C GLU A 7 7.39 0.67 -4.94
N ILE A 8 6.61 1.48 -5.66
CA ILE A 8 5.24 1.18 -6.08
C ILE A 8 5.28 0.94 -7.59
N VAL A 9 4.83 -0.23 -8.02
CA VAL A 9 4.93 -0.67 -9.42
C VAL A 9 3.55 -1.10 -9.90
N GLU A 10 3.13 -0.62 -11.06
CA GLU A 10 1.97 -1.14 -11.78
C GLU A 10 2.42 -2.30 -12.68
N LEU A 11 1.80 -3.46 -12.51
CA LEU A 11 2.04 -4.64 -13.32
C LEU A 11 1.28 -4.56 -14.66
N PRO A 12 1.68 -5.34 -15.68
CA PRO A 12 1.00 -5.36 -16.97
C PRO A 12 -0.48 -5.78 -16.92
N ASP A 13 -0.90 -6.49 -15.87
CA ASP A 13 -2.30 -6.88 -15.64
C ASP A 13 -3.10 -5.80 -14.87
N GLY A 14 -2.48 -4.67 -14.56
CA GLY A 14 -3.10 -3.54 -13.87
C GLY A 14 -3.26 -3.75 -12.37
N ARG A 15 -2.59 -4.74 -11.77
CA ARG A 15 -2.36 -4.81 -10.32
C ARG A 15 -1.24 -3.86 -9.92
N ILE A 16 -1.28 -3.37 -8.69
CA ILE A 16 -0.28 -2.45 -8.16
C ILE A 16 0.41 -3.12 -6.97
N GLU A 17 1.73 -3.13 -6.98
CA GLU A 17 2.54 -3.77 -5.95
C GLU A 17 3.41 -2.76 -5.20
N LEU A 18 3.48 -2.93 -3.89
CA LEU A 18 4.53 -2.36 -3.06
C LEU A 18 5.60 -3.44 -2.87
N ARG A 19 6.85 -3.15 -3.23
CA ARG A 19 7.96 -4.09 -3.07
C ARG A 19 9.25 -3.38 -2.65
N ARG A 20 10.26 -4.15 -2.27
CA ARG A 20 11.60 -3.62 -2.04
C ARG A 20 12.34 -3.52 -3.37
N ALA A 21 13.11 -2.47 -3.59
CA ALA A 21 13.85 -2.28 -4.83
C ALA A 21 14.96 -3.34 -5.07
N ASP A 22 15.39 -4.02 -4.00
CA ASP A 22 16.42 -5.05 -3.98
C ASP A 22 15.87 -6.49 -3.88
N ASP A 23 14.55 -6.66 -3.89
CA ASP A 23 13.86 -7.96 -3.73
C ASP A 23 12.77 -8.14 -4.80
N GLU A 24 12.57 -9.38 -5.25
CA GLU A 24 11.49 -9.72 -6.19
C GLU A 24 10.15 -9.97 -5.48
N GLY A 25 10.14 -10.02 -4.14
CA GLY A 25 8.94 -10.24 -3.34
C GLY A 25 8.01 -9.02 -3.22
N SER A 26 6.73 -9.20 -3.59
CA SER A 26 5.67 -8.23 -3.28
C SER A 26 5.37 -8.24 -1.77
N LEU A 27 5.36 -7.04 -1.17
CA LEU A 27 4.94 -6.83 0.22
C LEU A 27 3.43 -6.63 0.32
N VAL A 28 2.85 -5.95 -0.67
CA VAL A 28 1.41 -5.68 -0.79
C VAL A 28 1.03 -5.70 -2.25
N THR A 29 -0.03 -6.41 -2.60
CA THR A 29 -0.64 -6.35 -3.93
C THR A 29 -2.04 -5.77 -3.82
N LEU A 30 -2.31 -4.71 -4.57
CA LEU A 30 -3.61 -4.09 -4.73
C LEU A 30 -4.20 -4.49 -6.08
N ASP A 31 -5.44 -4.95 -6.05
CA ASP A 31 -6.22 -5.26 -7.25
C ASP A 31 -7.57 -4.55 -7.15
N PHE A 32 -7.77 -3.55 -8.01
CA PHE A 32 -9.04 -2.85 -8.10
C PHE A 32 -9.97 -3.60 -9.05
N SER A 33 -11.19 -3.85 -8.58
CA SER A 33 -12.26 -4.34 -9.44
C SER A 33 -12.50 -3.40 -10.63
N ALA A 34 -13.08 -3.93 -11.70
CA ALA A 34 -13.45 -3.14 -12.87
C ALA A 34 -14.35 -1.94 -12.48
N ASP A 35 -15.32 -2.16 -11.59
CA ASP A 35 -16.23 -1.11 -11.11
C ASP A 35 -15.49 -0.02 -10.33
N ALA A 36 -14.52 -0.38 -9.49
CA ALA A 36 -13.70 0.59 -8.77
C ALA A 36 -12.82 1.40 -9.73
N LYS A 37 -12.20 0.74 -10.73
CA LYS A 37 -11.42 1.41 -11.78
C LYS A 37 -12.28 2.38 -12.59
N ALA A 38 -13.52 2.01 -12.91
CA ALA A 38 -14.48 2.87 -13.60
C ALA A 38 -14.92 4.06 -12.74
N PHE A 39 -15.21 3.82 -11.45
CA PHE A 39 -15.55 4.88 -10.48
C PHE A 39 -14.44 5.92 -10.36
N MET A 40 -13.18 5.47 -10.30
CA MET A 40 -12.00 6.33 -10.26
C MET A 40 -11.63 6.92 -11.63
N GLN A 41 -12.42 6.69 -12.68
CA GLN A 41 -12.20 7.21 -14.03
C GLN A 41 -10.80 6.89 -14.57
N GLY A 42 -10.27 5.70 -14.24
CA GLY A 42 -8.92 5.27 -14.62
C GLY A 42 -7.79 5.82 -13.74
N GLN A 43 -8.05 6.67 -12.75
CA GLN A 43 -7.02 7.25 -11.86
C GLN A 43 -6.58 6.34 -10.69
N HIS A 44 -6.85 5.03 -10.80
CA HIS A 44 -6.56 4.04 -9.76
C HIS A 44 -5.09 3.99 -9.32
N VAL A 45 -4.13 4.34 -10.19
CA VAL A 45 -2.70 4.40 -9.85
C VAL A 45 -2.40 5.49 -8.83
N GLU A 46 -2.95 6.70 -9.03
CA GLU A 46 -2.76 7.82 -8.09
C GLU A 46 -3.43 7.54 -6.75
N VAL A 47 -4.61 6.89 -6.78
CA VAL A 47 -5.31 6.47 -5.56
C VAL A 47 -4.49 5.42 -4.81
N ALA A 48 -3.98 4.39 -5.49
CA ALA A 48 -3.12 3.37 -4.89
C ALA A 48 -1.86 3.99 -4.27
N LYS A 49 -1.22 4.92 -4.97
CA LYS A 49 -0.04 5.62 -4.47
C LYS A 49 -0.34 6.37 -3.17
N ALA A 50 -1.47 7.06 -3.09
CA ALA A 50 -1.89 7.72 -1.87
C ALA A 50 -2.14 6.71 -0.73
N MET A 51 -2.88 5.64 -1.00
CA MET A 51 -3.18 4.58 -0.02
C MET A 51 -1.90 3.95 0.55
N LEU A 52 -0.99 3.52 -0.34
CA LEU A 52 0.27 2.90 0.04
C LEU A 52 1.20 3.87 0.77
N SER A 53 1.25 5.15 0.34
CA SER A 53 2.09 6.16 1.02
C SER A 53 1.65 6.39 2.45
N VAL A 54 0.34 6.49 2.70
CA VAL A 54 -0.20 6.61 4.06
C VAL A 54 0.08 5.32 4.86
N GLY A 55 -0.14 4.15 4.26
CA GLY A 55 0.12 2.87 4.90
C GLY A 55 1.58 2.69 5.34
N VAL A 56 2.54 3.04 4.48
CA VAL A 56 3.98 2.97 4.80
C VAL A 56 4.34 3.94 5.93
N GLN A 57 3.81 5.16 5.93
CA GLN A 57 4.04 6.11 7.03
C GLN A 57 3.48 5.58 8.35
N MET A 58 2.27 5.03 8.34
CA MET A 58 1.65 4.44 9.54
C MET A 58 2.45 3.24 10.04
N ALA A 59 2.92 2.37 9.16
CA ALA A 59 3.76 1.23 9.52
C ALA A 59 5.09 1.67 10.17
N GLY A 60 5.69 2.76 9.68
CA GLY A 60 6.88 3.36 10.30
C GLY A 60 6.62 3.82 11.74
N ARG A 61 5.55 4.59 11.95
CA ARG A 61 5.15 5.07 13.29
C ARG A 61 4.84 3.93 14.26
N LEU A 62 4.17 2.87 13.79
CA LEU A 62 3.90 1.66 14.58
C LEU A 62 5.19 0.95 14.99
N ALA A 63 6.16 0.84 14.07
CA ALA A 63 7.46 0.22 14.36
C ALA A 63 8.29 1.03 15.36
N GLU A 64 8.12 2.35 15.39
CA GLU A 64 8.73 3.27 16.36
C GLU A 64 7.98 3.34 17.69
N GLY A 65 6.81 2.68 17.81
CA GLY A 65 5.99 2.67 19.01
C GLY A 65 5.24 3.98 19.26
N GLU A 66 5.08 4.83 18.24
CA GLU A 66 4.40 6.13 18.36
C GLU A 66 2.87 6.03 18.38
N ILE A 67 2.32 4.85 18.09
CA ILE A 67 0.88 4.60 18.04
C ILE A 67 0.55 3.50 19.03
N GLU A 68 -0.21 3.85 20.08
CA GLU A 68 -0.82 2.87 20.98
C GLU A 68 -1.93 2.13 20.23
N THR A 69 -1.76 0.82 20.01
CA THR A 69 -2.80 -0.04 19.43
C THR A 69 -3.77 -0.46 20.53
N ASP A 70 -5.04 -0.08 20.41
CA ASP A 70 -6.12 -0.66 21.21
C ASP A 70 -6.44 -2.06 20.67
N ASP A 71 -6.21 -3.12 21.45
CA ASP A 71 -6.45 -4.53 21.06
C ASP A 71 -7.95 -4.90 20.90
N GLY A 72 -8.83 -3.90 20.82
CA GLY A 72 -10.26 -4.07 20.58
C GLY A 72 -10.56 -4.43 19.11
N PRO A 73 -11.73 -5.04 18.83
CA PRO A 73 -12.16 -5.29 17.46
C PRO A 73 -12.31 -3.97 16.69
N HIS A 74 -11.46 -3.76 15.69
CA HIS A 74 -11.55 -2.59 14.82
C HIS A 74 -12.57 -2.82 13.70
N VAL A 75 -13.63 -2.00 13.69
CA VAL A 75 -14.48 -1.83 12.50
C VAL A 75 -13.87 -0.71 11.66
N LEU A 76 -13.38 -1.06 10.48
CA LEU A 76 -12.89 -0.09 9.49
C LEU A 76 -14.10 0.39 8.68
N HIS A 77 -14.49 1.66 8.83
CA HIS A 77 -15.59 2.30 8.08
C HIS A 77 -15.09 3.00 6.82
#